data_AF-A0A1C6FWJ8-F1
#
_entry.id   AF-A0A1C6FWJ8-F1
#
_cell.length_a   1.000
_cell.length_b   1.000
_cell.length_c   1.000
_cell.angle_alpha   90.00
_cell.angle_beta   90.00
_cell.angle_gamma   90.00
#
_symmetry.space_group_name_H-M   'P 1'
#
loop_
_entity.id
_entity.type
_entity.pdbx_description
1 polymer ?
#
loop_
_entity_poly.entity_id
_entity_poly.type
_entity_poly.pdbx_seq_one_letter_code
_entity_poly.pdbx_strand_id
1 'polypeptide(L)' 'MKVKYSVMASEIMKRGIRKTAIAKAISSSTKTLNNKLCGKSEFTWNEVCTIQAGFLPDISKDDLMATDEQKSA' A
#
# COMPACT_ATOMS: atom_id res chain seq x y z
N MET A 1 6.74 9.55 12.09
CA MET A 1 6.07 8.25 11.81
C MET A 1 6.80 7.61 10.64
N LYS A 2 7.41 6.43 10.83
CA LYS A 2 8.07 5.70 9.74
C LYS A 2 7.00 4.88 9.02
N VAL A 3 6.76 5.16 7.74
CA VAL A 3 5.85 4.38 6.90
C VAL A 3 6.67 3.22 6.34
N LYS A 4 6.32 1.99 6.69
CA LYS A 4 7.04 0.78 6.23
C LYS A 4 6.92 0.63 4.71
N TYR A 5 5.75 0.94 4.16
CA TYR A 5 5.44 0.90 2.72
C TYR A 5 5.37 2.31 2.14
N SER A 6 6.53 2.99 2.10
CA SER A 6 6.62 4.36 1.59
C SER A 6 6.24 4.46 0.11
N VAL A 7 6.67 3.48 -0.71
CA VAL A 7 6.37 3.42 -2.15
C VAL A 7 4.87 3.40 -2.41
N MET A 8 4.14 2.47 -1.78
CA MET A 8 2.69 2.40 -1.90
C MET A 8 2.04 3.73 -1.48
N ALA A 9 2.45 4.33 -0.37
CA ALA A 9 1.89 5.60 0.09
C ALA A 9 2.18 6.77 -0.89
N SER A 10 3.39 6.84 -1.45
CA SER A 10 3.77 7.85 -2.44
C SER A 10 2.98 7.68 -3.74
N GLU A 11 2.78 6.46 -4.20
CA GLU A 11 2.08 6.18 -5.46
C GLU A 11 0.57 6.47 -5.34
N ILE A 12 -0.02 6.14 -4.19
CA ILE A 12 -1.38 6.56 -3.84
C ILE A 12 -1.50 8.09 -3.91
N MET A 13 -0.51 8.81 -3.37
CA MET A 13 -0.50 10.28 -3.38
C MET A 13 -0.27 10.85 -4.78
N LYS A 14 0.69 10.32 -5.55
CA LYS A 14 1.00 10.75 -6.93
C LYS A 14 -0.19 10.60 -7.85
N ARG A 15 -0.92 9.49 -7.76
CA ARG A 15 -2.10 9.22 -8.57
C ARG A 15 -3.39 9.85 -8.02
N GLY A 16 -3.31 10.53 -6.86
CA GLY A 16 -4.49 11.14 -6.22
C GLY A 16 -5.52 10.13 -5.73
N ILE A 17 -5.11 8.88 -5.49
CA ILE A 17 -6.01 7.82 -5.05
C ILE A 17 -6.39 8.08 -3.59
N ARG A 18 -7.69 8.06 -3.30
CA ARG A 18 -8.17 8.23 -1.93
C ARG A 18 -7.89 6.97 -1.12
N LYS A 19 -7.25 7.12 0.05
CA LYS A 19 -7.05 6.04 1.03
C LYS A 19 -8.36 5.33 1.40
N THR A 20 -9.48 6.06 1.38
CA THR A 20 -10.83 5.50 1.59
C THR A 20 -11.26 4.52 0.50
N ALA A 21 -10.90 4.79 -0.75
CA ALA A 21 -11.23 3.90 -1.87
C ALA A 21 -10.43 2.60 -1.79
N ILE A 22 -9.15 2.68 -1.46
CA ILE A 22 -8.28 1.52 -1.24
C ILE A 22 -8.81 0.69 -0.08
N ALA A 23 -9.05 1.32 1.06
CA ALA A 23 -9.63 0.67 2.22
C ALA A 23 -10.95 -0.04 1.87
N LYS A 24 -11.83 0.61 1.11
CA LYS A 24 -13.09 0.01 0.64
C LYS A 24 -12.86 -1.18 -0.30
N ALA A 25 -11.88 -1.10 -1.20
CA ALA A 25 -11.56 -2.19 -2.13
C ALA A 25 -11.04 -3.45 -1.41
N ILE A 26 -10.28 -3.27 -0.34
CA ILE A 26 -9.77 -4.38 0.49
C ILE A 26 -10.68 -4.74 1.67
N SER A 27 -11.93 -4.26 1.67
CA SER A 27 -12.89 -4.45 2.78
C SER A 27 -12.29 -4.14 4.16
N SER A 28 -11.46 -3.10 4.23
CA SER A 28 -10.76 -2.66 5.42
C SER A 28 -11.10 -1.22 5.78
N SER A 29 -10.73 -0.79 6.98
CA SER A 29 -10.90 0.60 7.41
C SER A 29 -9.68 1.43 7.02
N THR A 30 -9.85 2.75 6.87
CA THR A 30 -8.72 3.67 6.64
C THR A 30 -7.70 3.63 7.78
N LYS A 31 -8.16 3.37 9.02
CA LYS A 31 -7.29 3.17 10.18
C LYS A 31 -6.46 1.89 10.04
N THR A 32 -7.10 0.79 9.64
CA THR A 32 -6.41 -0.48 9.38
C THR A 32 -5.41 -0.33 8.25
N LEU A 33 -5.78 0.34 7.15
CA LEU A 33 -4.88 0.64 6.05
C LEU A 33 -3.66 1.46 6.51
N ASN A 34 -3.85 2.52 7.30
CA ASN A 34 -2.74 3.30 7.86
C ASN A 34 -1.87 2.46 8.80
N ASN A 35 -2.46 1.59 9.63
CA ASN A 35 -1.70 0.67 10.48
C ASN A 35 -0.85 -0.28 9.63
N LYS A 36 -1.42 -0.83 8.54
CA LYS A 36 -0.69 -1.69 7.60
C LYS A 36 0.45 -0.95 6.89
N LEU A 37 0.18 0.26 6.38
CA LEU A 37 1.20 1.13 5.77
C LEU A 37 2.35 1.46 6.73
N CYS A 38 2.04 1.69 8.01
CA CYS A 38 3.02 1.92 9.07
C CYS A 38 3.74 0.64 9.54
N GLY A 39 3.38 -0.55 9.03
CA GLY A 39 3.95 -1.83 9.42
C GLY A 39 3.47 -2.37 10.76
N LYS A 40 2.41 -1.81 11.35
CA LYS A 40 1.76 -2.37 12.56
C LYS A 40 0.94 -3.62 12.27
N SER A 41 0.57 -3.82 11.02
CA SER A 41 -0.14 -5.01 10.55
C SER A 41 0.36 -5.33 9.14
N GLU A 42 0.32 -6.60 8.76
CA GLU A 42 0.77 -7.02 7.44
C GLU A 42 -0.38 -6.93 6.42
N PHE A 43 -0.03 -6.70 5.15
CA PHE A 43 -0.95 -6.89 4.05
C PHE A 43 -1.01 -8.37 3.69
N THR A 44 -2.20 -8.88 3.47
CA THR A 44 -2.39 -10.20 2.87
C THR A 44 -2.20 -10.11 1.37
N TRP A 45 -1.81 -11.24 0.76
CA TRP A 45 -1.57 -11.31 -0.68
C TRP A 45 -2.80 -10.91 -1.51
N ASN A 46 -3.99 -11.32 -1.08
CA ASN A 46 -5.24 -10.96 -1.75
C ASN A 46 -5.50 -9.45 -1.73
N GLU A 47 -5.22 -8.79 -0.60
CA GLU A 47 -5.36 -7.33 -0.49
C GLU A 47 -4.40 -6.64 -1.45
N VAL A 48 -3.14 -7.08 -1.50
CA VAL A 48 -2.14 -6.49 -2.41
C VAL A 48 -2.50 -6.71 -3.87
N CYS A 49 -2.94 -7.91 -4.25
CA CYS A 49 -3.45 -8.16 -5.61
C CYS A 49 -4.62 -7.23 -5.95
N THR A 50 -5.56 -7.03 -5.03
CA THR A 50 -6.72 -6.14 -5.24
C THR A 50 -6.28 -4.69 -5.42
N ILE A 51 -5.35 -4.22 -4.58
CA ILE A 51 -4.85 -2.85 -4.66
C ILE A 51 -4.06 -2.64 -5.96
N GLN A 52 -3.19 -3.59 -6.30
CA GLN A 52 -2.36 -3.54 -7.50
C GLN A 52 -3.23 -3.55 -8.76
N ALA A 53 -4.14 -4.51 -8.90
CA ALA A 53 -5.03 -4.57 -10.07
C ALA A 53 -5.98 -3.36 -10.19
N GLY A 54 -6.49 -2.85 -9.06
CA GLY A 54 -7.48 -1.77 -9.07
C GLY A 54 -6.90 -0.36 -9.17
N PHE A 55 -5.72 -0.12 -8.59
CA PHE A 55 -5.18 1.23 -8.44
C PHE A 55 -3.78 1.41 -8.99
N LEU A 56 -2.95 0.36 -8.94
CA LEU A 56 -1.53 0.42 -9.27
C LEU A 56 -1.12 -0.71 -10.23
N PRO A 57 -1.78 -0.87 -11.40
CA PRO A 57 -1.49 -1.96 -12.32
C PRO A 57 -0.09 -1.84 -12.95
N ASP A 58 0.45 -0.62 -12.94
CA ASP A 58 1.75 -0.22 -13.47
C ASP A 58 2.93 -0.64 -12.59
N ILE A 59 2.67 -1.01 -11.34
CA ILE A 59 3.70 -1.31 -10.34
C ILE A 59 3.63 -2.79 -10.01
N SER A 60 4.80 -3.42 -9.92
CA SER A 60 4.92 -4.81 -9.53
C SER A 60 4.52 -4.98 -8.06
N LYS A 61 4.02 -6.16 -7.67
CA LYS A 61 3.64 -6.42 -6.28
C LYS A 61 4.85 -6.35 -5.34
N ASP A 62 6.02 -6.75 -5.85
CA ASP A 62 7.30 -6.67 -5.16
C ASP A 62 7.69 -5.21 -4.89
N ASP A 63 7.57 -4.31 -5.88
CA ASP A 63 7.82 -2.88 -5.69
C ASP A 63 6.78 -2.21 -4.78
N LEU A 64 5.53 -2.70 -4.81
CA LEU A 64 4.46 -2.22 -3.95
C LEU A 64 4.72 -2.55 -2.47
N MET A 65 5.24 -3.76 -2.23
CA MET A 65 5.63 -4.26 -0.92
C MET A 65 7.08 -3.88 -0.56
N ALA A 66 7.84 -3.28 -1.48
CA ALA A 66 9.21 -2.85 -1.25
C ALA A 66 9.21 -1.87 -0.08
N THR A 67 9.82 -2.31 1.01
CA THR A 67 10.00 -1.51 2.19
C THR A 67 11.19 -0.58 1.99
N ASP A 68 11.24 0.49 2.77
CA ASP A 68 12.35 1.46 2.75
C ASP A 68 13.73 0.79 2.99
N GLU A 69 13.74 -0.44 3.51
CA GLU A 69 14.93 -1.27 3.75
C GLU A 69 15.59 -1.78 2.45
N GLN A 70 14.84 -1.93 1.36
CA GLN A 70 15.38 -2.36 0.06
C GLN A 70 15.96 -1.22 -0.79
N LYS A 71 15.86 0.03 -0.34
CA LYS A 71 16.37 1.21 -1.07
C LYS A 71 17.73 1.70 -0.58
N SER A 72 18.48 0.83 0.10
CA SER A 72 19.83 1.10 0.59
C SER A 72 20.76 -0.05 0.20
N ALA A 73 21.00 -0.19 -1.11
CA ALA A 73 22.11 -0.96 -1.66
C ALA A 73 22.64 -0.23 -2.90
#